data_AF-A0A6N4QGI2-F1
#
_entry.id   AF-A0A6N4QGI2-F1
#
_cell.length_a   1.000
_cell.length_b   1.000
_cell.length_c   1.000
_cell.angle_alpha   90.00
_cell.angle_beta   90.00
_cell.angle_gamma   90.00
#
_symmetry.space_group_name_H-M   'P 1'
#
loop_
_entity.id
_entity.type
_entity.pdbx_description
1 polymer ?
#
loop_
_entity_poly.entity_id
_entity_poly.type
_entity_poly.pdbx_seq_one_letter_code
_entity_poly.pdbx_strand_id
1 'polypeptide(L)'
;MQTGINRRQIILISAGVLLTILLVFGIYLYIFKKSDIPIGKDAESRIDLIGTWRVSPVVPAKQIRFISEKEAVLLEENGETKLYLLEDGEGLQLRRRGEETPSGYFLFRELKSNTWQGLWGDDLVVLKRLSSEN
;
A
#
# COMPACT_ATOMS: atom_id res chain seq x y z
N MET A 1 -5.65 -40.34 52.47
CA MET A 1 -5.46 -40.87 51.11
C MET A 1 -4.49 -39.96 50.39
N GLN A 2 -3.24 -40.38 50.24
CA GLN A 2 -2.16 -39.59 49.66
C GLN A 2 -1.86 -40.16 48.26
N THR A 3 -2.28 -39.48 47.21
CA THR A 3 -2.01 -39.89 45.83
C THR A 3 -0.55 -39.64 45.48
N GLY A 4 0.27 -40.69 45.54
CA GLY A 4 1.67 -40.65 45.11
C GLY A 4 1.75 -40.61 43.59
N ILE A 5 1.89 -39.40 43.03
CA ILE A 5 2.18 -39.23 41.61
C ILE A 5 3.59 -39.78 41.36
N ASN A 6 3.69 -40.83 40.55
CA ASN A 6 4.96 -41.47 40.24
C ASN A 6 5.83 -40.58 39.35
N ARG A 7 7.15 -40.55 39.56
CA ARG A 7 8.11 -39.74 38.78
C ARG A 7 7.96 -39.89 37.26
N ARG A 8 7.56 -41.08 36.79
CA ARG A 8 7.28 -41.37 35.36
C ARG A 8 6.04 -40.63 34.84
N GLN A 9 5.00 -40.48 35.67
CA GLN A 9 3.80 -39.71 35.31
C GLN A 9 4.12 -38.22 35.21
N ILE A 10 4.99 -37.69 36.08
CA ILE A 10 5.44 -36.29 36.01
C ILE A 10 6.16 -36.02 34.69
N ILE A 11 7.08 -36.91 34.29
CA ILE A 11 7.82 -36.79 33.03
C ILE A 11 6.84 -36.83 31.84
N LEU A 12 5.88 -37.76 31.86
CA LEU A 12 4.89 -37.89 30.79
C LEU A 12 4.00 -36.65 30.67
N ILE A 13 3.54 -36.10 31.80
CA ILE A 13 2.73 -34.88 31.86
C ILE A 13 3.55 -33.69 31.36
N SER A 14 4.79 -33.52 31.82
CA SER A 14 5.65 -32.42 31.38
C SER A 14 5.96 -32.48 29.88
N ALA A 15 6.18 -33.67 29.32
CA ALA A 15 6.43 -33.86 27.91
C ALA A 15 5.17 -33.55 27.07
N GLY A 16 3.99 -33.97 27.55
CA GLY A 16 2.71 -33.64 26.92
C GLY A 16 2.44 -32.14 26.90
N VAL A 17 2.65 -31.46 28.04
CA VAL A 17 2.48 -30.00 28.14
C VAL A 17 3.45 -29.28 27.19
N LEU A 18 4.73 -29.66 27.18
CA LEU A 18 5.72 -29.05 26.31
C LEU A 18 5.39 -29.25 24.82
N LEU A 19 4.89 -30.45 24.45
CA LEU A 19 4.43 -30.73 23.09
C LEU A 19 3.24 -29.86 22.70
N THR A 20 2.26 -29.68 23.60
CA THR A 20 1.10 -28.82 23.33
C THR A 20 1.49 -27.36 23.14
N ILE A 21 2.45 -26.85 23.93
CA ILE A 21 2.97 -25.48 23.80
C ILE A 21 3.67 -25.31 22.44
N LEU A 22 4.51 -26.27 22.05
CA LEU A 22 5.19 -26.25 20.74
C LEU A 22 4.19 -26.27 19.58
N LEU A 23 3.11 -27.04 19.71
CA LEU A 23 2.11 -27.18 18.66
C LEU A 23 1.28 -25.89 18.52
N VAL A 24 0.87 -25.27 19.62
CA VAL A 24 0.19 -23.96 19.62
C VAL A 24 1.12 -22.88 19.06
N PHE A 25 2.40 -22.87 19.46
CA PHE A 25 3.38 -21.92 18.95
C PHE A 25 3.64 -22.11 17.44
N GLY A 26 3.71 -23.36 16.98
CA GLY A 26 3.85 -23.68 15.57
C GLY A 26 2.65 -23.23 14.73
N ILE A 27 1.42 -23.43 15.23
CA ILE A 27 0.19 -22.93 14.58
C ILE A 27 0.18 -21.39 14.57
N TYR A 28 0.56 -20.75 15.69
CA TYR A 28 0.66 -19.30 15.78
C TYR A 28 1.64 -18.76 14.73
N LEU A 29 2.86 -19.31 14.68
CA LEU A 29 3.83 -18.94 13.65
C LEU A 29 3.33 -19.25 12.25
N TYR A 30 2.62 -20.36 12.02
CA TYR A 30 2.06 -20.68 10.72
C TYR A 30 1.03 -19.65 10.27
N ILE A 31 0.07 -19.28 11.12
CA ILE A 31 -0.96 -18.28 10.80
C ILE A 31 -0.32 -16.91 10.56
N PHE A 32 0.57 -16.46 11.45
CA PHE A 32 1.18 -15.14 11.34
C PHE A 32 2.28 -15.03 10.28
N LYS A 33 3.01 -16.11 9.97
CA LYS A 33 3.98 -16.15 8.87
C LYS A 33 3.28 -16.24 7.51
N LYS A 34 2.07 -16.79 7.44
CA LYS A 34 1.25 -16.79 6.22
C LYS A 34 0.44 -15.51 6.02
N SER A 35 0.56 -14.54 6.93
CA SER A 35 0.14 -13.17 6.68
C SER A 35 1.08 -12.46 5.68
N ASP A 36 1.38 -13.12 4.56
CA ASP A 36 1.64 -12.50 3.26
C ASP A 36 0.32 -11.91 2.70
N ILE A 37 -0.57 -11.44 3.58
CA ILE A 37 -1.46 -10.36 3.20
C ILE A 37 -0.48 -9.19 3.05
N PRO A 38 -0.37 -8.56 1.87
CA PRO A 38 0.42 -7.37 1.72
C PRO A 38 -0.26 -6.24 2.52
N ILE A 39 -0.10 -6.29 3.85
CA ILE A 39 -0.13 -5.13 4.71
C ILE A 39 0.98 -4.30 4.13
N GLY A 40 0.58 -3.22 3.44
CA GLY A 40 1.47 -2.36 2.67
C GLY A 40 2.78 -2.21 3.43
N LYS A 41 3.84 -2.76 2.84
CA LYS A 41 5.20 -2.59 3.36
C LYS A 41 5.34 -1.12 3.70
N ASP A 42 5.54 -0.86 4.99
CA ASP A 42 5.89 0.44 5.51
C ASP A 42 6.90 1.11 4.55
N ALA A 43 6.45 2.18 3.91
CA ALA A 43 7.20 3.42 3.71
C ALA A 43 8.67 3.37 3.19
N GLU A 44 9.12 2.30 2.53
CA GLU A 44 10.50 2.24 1.99
C GLU A 44 10.61 2.18 0.47
N SER A 45 9.53 1.89 -0.27
CA SER A 45 9.50 2.32 -1.67
C SER A 45 8.92 3.72 -1.70
N ARG A 46 9.76 4.74 -1.45
CA ARG A 46 9.52 6.05 -2.03
C ARG A 46 9.35 5.81 -3.52
N ILE A 47 8.12 5.68 -3.97
CA ILE A 47 7.85 5.43 -5.37
C ILE A 47 8.33 6.69 -6.06
N ASP A 48 9.29 6.51 -6.95
CA ASP A 48 9.76 7.57 -7.83
C ASP A 48 8.65 7.92 -8.82
N LEU A 49 7.73 8.77 -8.35
CA LEU A 49 6.62 9.32 -9.12
C LEU A 49 7.14 10.32 -10.16
N ILE A 50 8.43 10.70 -10.13
CA ILE A 50 9.02 11.71 -11.00
C ILE A 50 8.86 11.29 -12.47
N GLY A 51 8.31 12.20 -13.26
CA GLY A 51 8.05 12.00 -14.68
C GLY A 51 6.62 12.32 -15.09
N THR A 52 6.29 11.98 -16.33
CA THR A 52 4.99 12.29 -16.93
C THR A 52 4.09 11.06 -16.94
N TRP A 53 2.90 11.23 -16.39
CA TRP A 53 1.88 10.22 -16.26
C TRP A 53 0.61 10.65 -16.98
N ARG A 54 -0.11 9.70 -17.57
CA ARG A 54 -1.41 9.92 -18.20
C ARG A 54 -2.52 9.40 -17.31
N VAL A 55 -3.56 10.20 -17.11
CA VAL A 55 -4.80 9.78 -16.46
C VAL A 55 -5.72 9.22 -17.53
N SER A 56 -6.13 7.96 -17.40
CA SER A 56 -7.04 7.25 -18.32
C SER A 56 -8.18 6.62 -17.51
N PRO A 57 -9.44 6.59 -17.98
CA PRO A 57 -9.94 6.91 -19.32
C PRO A 57 -10.50 8.33 -19.50
N VAL A 58 -10.20 9.28 -18.61
CA VAL A 58 -10.78 10.64 -18.63
C VAL A 58 -10.60 11.32 -20.00
N VAL A 59 -11.70 11.85 -20.54
CA VAL A 59 -11.74 12.69 -21.75
C VAL A 59 -12.17 14.10 -21.34
N PRO A 60 -11.43 15.18 -21.69
CA PRO A 60 -10.19 15.21 -22.48
C PRO A 60 -9.00 14.59 -21.74
N ALA A 61 -8.00 14.16 -22.50
CA ALA A 61 -6.84 13.46 -21.96
C ALA A 61 -6.02 14.36 -21.03
N LYS A 62 -5.97 14.01 -19.74
CA LYS A 62 -5.20 14.74 -18.73
C LYS A 62 -3.84 14.08 -18.51
N GLN A 63 -2.79 14.88 -18.43
CA GLN A 63 -1.44 14.40 -18.10
C GLN A 63 -0.95 15.09 -16.83
N ILE A 64 -0.22 14.36 -16.00
CA ILE A 64 0.33 14.86 -14.75
C ILE A 64 1.84 14.68 -14.81
N ARG A 65 2.57 15.78 -14.73
CA ARG A 65 4.02 15.78 -14.60
C ARG A 65 4.37 16.00 -13.14
N PHE A 66 4.89 14.97 -12.49
CA PHE A 66 5.41 15.07 -11.13
C PHE A 66 6.83 15.62 -11.20
N ILE A 67 7.06 16.76 -10.57
CA ILE A 67 8.37 17.44 -10.54
C ILE A 67 9.13 17.05 -9.28
N SER A 68 8.41 16.88 -8.16
CA SER A 68 8.97 16.48 -6.88
C SER A 68 7.94 15.70 -6.08
N GLU A 69 8.36 15.17 -4.93
CA GLU A 69 7.48 14.47 -3.97
C GLU A 69 6.31 15.33 -3.48
N LYS A 70 6.39 16.67 -3.58
CA LYS A 70 5.36 17.59 -3.07
C LYS A 70 4.64 18.39 -4.15
N GLU A 71 5.16 18.38 -5.38
CA GLU A 71 4.67 19.23 -6.46
C GLU A 71 4.52 18.46 -7.77
N ALA A 72 3.35 18.62 -8.38
CA ALA A 72 3.05 18.18 -9.74
C ALA A 72 2.42 19.31 -10.55
N VAL A 73 2.42 19.13 -11.86
CA VAL A 73 1.76 20.00 -12.80
C VAL A 73 0.79 19.17 -13.61
N LEU A 74 -0.48 19.53 -13.56
CA LEU A 74 -1.52 19.02 -14.44
C LEU A 74 -1.42 19.75 -15.78
N LEU A 75 -1.14 19.00 -16.83
CA LEU A 75 -1.12 19.45 -18.21
C LEU A 75 -2.49 19.13 -18.81
N GLU A 76 -3.28 20.17 -19.04
CA GLU A 76 -4.57 20.12 -19.75
C GLU A 76 -4.40 20.80 -21.12
N GLU A 77 -5.31 20.55 -22.07
CA GLU A 77 -5.25 21.14 -23.42
C GLU A 77 -5.21 22.68 -23.42
N ASN A 78 -5.77 23.31 -22.37
CA ASN A 78 -5.92 24.75 -22.25
C ASN A 78 -4.99 25.40 -21.21
N GLY A 79 -4.07 24.67 -20.59
CA GLY A 79 -3.12 25.26 -19.66
C GLY A 79 -2.44 24.29 -18.68
N GLU A 80 -1.47 24.82 -17.96
CA GLU A 80 -0.75 24.12 -16.90
C GLU A 80 -1.28 24.55 -15.53
N THR A 81 -1.75 23.61 -14.72
CA THR A 81 -2.22 23.87 -13.36
C THR A 81 -1.29 23.22 -12.34
N LYS A 82 -0.78 23.99 -11.38
CA LYS A 82 0.05 23.45 -10.30
C LYS A 82 -0.79 22.67 -9.30
N LEU A 83 -0.37 21.44 -9.03
CA LEU A 83 -0.94 20.53 -8.03
C LEU A 83 0.05 20.31 -6.90
N TYR A 84 -0.49 20.20 -5.69
CA TYR A 84 0.24 19.80 -4.50
C TYR A 84 -0.07 18.35 -4.19
N LEU A 85 0.98 17.62 -3.82
CA LEU A 85 0.89 16.23 -3.41
C LEU A 85 0.79 16.16 -1.90
N LEU A 86 -0.11 15.32 -1.42
CA LEU A 86 -0.19 14.92 -0.02
C LEU A 86 -0.22 13.39 0.04
N GLU A 87 0.72 12.80 0.75
CA GLU A 87 0.79 11.36 0.97
C GLU A 87 0.06 11.01 2.27
N ASP A 88 -0.83 10.01 2.21
CA ASP A 88 -1.66 9.57 3.36
C ASP A 88 -1.33 8.14 3.78
N GLY A 89 -0.11 7.66 3.48
CA GLY A 89 0.37 6.30 3.77
C GLY A 89 -0.24 5.20 2.88
N GLU A 90 -1.53 5.28 2.55
CA GLU A 90 -2.22 4.34 1.65
C GLU A 90 -2.29 4.82 0.19
N GLY A 91 -2.16 6.13 -0.01
CA GLY A 91 -2.25 6.74 -1.33
C GLY A 91 -1.69 8.16 -1.42
N LEU A 92 -1.75 8.66 -2.63
CA LEU A 92 -1.33 9.98 -3.06
C LEU A 92 -2.55 10.84 -3.40
N GLN A 93 -2.74 11.90 -2.65
CA GLN A 93 -3.76 12.91 -2.91
C GLN A 93 -3.16 14.06 -3.72
N LEU A 94 -3.89 14.46 -4.76
CA LEU A 94 -3.56 15.60 -5.61
C LEU A 94 -4.56 16.72 -5.38
N ARG A 95 -4.06 17.91 -5.09
CA ARG A 95 -4.88 19.06 -4.71
C ARG A 95 -4.43 20.34 -5.39
N ARG A 96 -5.39 21.12 -5.88
CA ARG A 96 -5.15 22.49 -6.40
C ARG A 96 -5.05 23.49 -5.25
N ARG A 97 -4.30 24.58 -5.45
CA ARG A 97 -4.16 25.64 -4.45
C ARG A 97 -5.53 26.29 -4.20
N GLY A 98 -6.05 26.18 -2.97
CA GLY A 98 -7.28 26.87 -2.57
C GLY A 98 -8.58 26.09 -2.78
N GLU A 99 -8.54 24.87 -3.31
CA GLU A 99 -9.72 23.97 -3.32
C GLU A 99 -9.77 23.18 -2.00
N GLU A 100 -10.93 23.01 -1.38
CA GLU A 100 -11.12 22.13 -0.20
C GLU A 100 -11.15 20.65 -0.58
N THR A 101 -11.73 20.34 -1.74
CA THR A 101 -11.82 19.00 -2.29
C THR A 101 -10.55 18.60 -3.04
N PRO A 102 -10.05 17.37 -2.86
CA PRO A 102 -8.94 16.86 -3.66
C PRO A 102 -9.36 16.68 -5.11
N SER A 103 -8.48 17.03 -6.04
CA SER A 103 -8.72 16.86 -7.48
C SER A 103 -8.58 15.40 -7.91
N GLY A 104 -7.77 14.62 -7.19
CA GLY A 104 -7.66 13.17 -7.38
C GLY A 104 -6.97 12.48 -6.22
N TYR A 105 -7.20 11.18 -6.10
CA TYR A 105 -6.63 10.33 -5.05
C TYR A 105 -6.21 8.98 -5.65
N PHE A 106 -4.95 8.61 -5.52
CA PHE A 106 -4.36 7.44 -6.15
C PHE A 106 -3.78 6.51 -5.11
N LEU A 107 -4.15 5.24 -5.13
CA LEU A 107 -3.66 4.28 -4.15
C LEU A 107 -2.23 3.85 -4.50
N PHE A 108 -1.37 3.68 -3.49
CA PHE A 108 -0.02 3.09 -3.58
C PHE A 108 -0.08 1.57 -3.86
N ARG A 109 -1.06 1.12 -4.63
CA ARG A 109 -1.27 -0.28 -4.98
C ARG A 109 -0.96 -0.47 -6.45
N GLU A 110 0.28 -0.87 -6.72
CA GLU A 110 0.73 -1.18 -8.07
C GLU A 110 0.00 -2.44 -8.57
N LEU A 111 -1.02 -2.25 -9.41
CA LEU A 111 -1.75 -3.36 -10.05
C LEU A 111 -0.89 -4.04 -11.13
N LYS A 112 -0.07 -3.25 -11.81
CA LYS A 112 0.90 -3.62 -12.84
C LYS A 112 2.04 -2.61 -12.81
N SER A 113 3.23 -3.01 -13.25
CA SER A 113 4.39 -2.12 -13.30
C SER A 113 4.04 -0.76 -13.92
N ASN A 114 4.43 0.33 -13.25
CA ASN A 114 4.18 1.71 -13.67
C ASN A 114 2.68 2.07 -13.89
N THR A 115 1.78 1.36 -13.21
CA THR A 115 0.33 1.55 -13.34
C THR A 115 -0.35 1.63 -11.97
N TRP A 116 -1.09 2.71 -11.77
CA TRP A 116 -1.65 3.10 -10.48
C TRP A 116 -3.14 3.36 -10.63
N GLN A 117 -3.94 2.83 -9.72
CA GLN A 117 -5.38 3.06 -9.73
C GLN A 117 -5.76 4.14 -8.72
N GLY A 118 -6.71 4.96 -9.10
CA GLY A 118 -7.21 6.01 -8.24
C GLY A 118 -8.56 6.52 -8.69
N LEU A 119 -8.96 7.61 -8.04
CA LEU A 119 -10.13 8.39 -8.34
C LEU A 119 -9.68 9.77 -8.82
N TRP A 120 -10.36 10.31 -9.82
CA TRP A 120 -10.21 11.69 -10.25
C TRP A 120 -11.57 12.36 -10.18
N GLY A 121 -11.81 13.17 -9.14
CA GLY A 121 -13.17 13.50 -8.74
C GLY A 121 -13.95 12.23 -8.42
N ASP A 122 -15.06 12.01 -9.13
CA ASP A 122 -15.93 10.83 -8.96
C ASP A 122 -15.59 9.67 -9.90
N ASP A 123 -14.66 9.88 -10.85
CA ASP A 123 -14.34 8.88 -11.88
C ASP A 123 -13.21 7.94 -11.45
N LEU A 124 -13.39 6.64 -11.70
CA LEU A 124 -12.34 5.64 -11.53
C LEU A 124 -11.33 5.76 -12.67
N VAL A 125 -10.08 6.02 -12.29
CA VAL A 125 -8.99 6.29 -13.23
C VAL A 125 -7.77 5.43 -12.96
N VAL A 126 -6.94 5.34 -13.99
CA VAL A 126 -5.65 4.68 -13.97
C VAL A 126 -4.60 5.67 -14.44
N LEU A 127 -3.61 5.91 -13.59
CA LEU A 127 -2.37 6.60 -13.93
C LEU A 127 -1.43 5.61 -14.61
N LYS A 128 -1.05 5.92 -15.85
CA LYS A 128 -0.07 5.15 -16.63
C LYS A 128 1.14 6.03 -16.90
N ARG A 129 2.34 5.58 -16.54
CA ARG A 129 3.58 6.30 -16.84
C ARG A 129 3.77 6.35 -18.36
N LEU A 130 3.96 7.55 -18.93
CA LEU A 130 4.22 7.74 -20.36
C LEU A 130 5.71 7.64 -20.69
N SER A 131 6.58 8.00 -19.76
CA SER A 131 8.03 7.92 -19.94
C SER A 131 8.71 7.45 -18.65
N SER A 132 9.46 6.37 -18.79
CA SER A 132 10.56 5.96 -17.91
C SER A 132 11.83 6.00 -18.76
N GLU A 133 12.07 7.11 -19.44
CA GLU A 133 13.22 7.24 -20.32
C GLU A 133 14.33 7.96 -19.55
N ASN A 134 15.37 7.17 -19.27
CA ASN A 134 16.67 7.56 -18.75
C ASN A 134 17.50 8.19 -19.88
#